data_AF-A0A5C7Q0S2-F1
#
_entry.id   AF-A0A5C7Q0S2-F1
#
_cell.length_a   1.000
_cell.length_b   1.000
_cell.length_c   1.000
_cell.angle_alpha   90.00
_cell.angle_beta   90.00
_cell.angle_gamma   90.00
#
_symmetry.space_group_name_H-M   'P 1'
#
loop_
_entity.id
_entity.type
_entity.pdbx_description
1 polymer ?
#
loop_
_entity_poly.entity_id
_entity_poly.type
_entity_poly.pdbx_seq_one_letter_code
_entity_poly.pdbx_strand_id
1 'polypeptide(L)'
;MTTQRRATNGTFSATGQSDPVFGRSLHVRMTFAGTATVAIEQLDPSSGSWIPVESYTATPDPNPVIAEDISEFSWRLNCTAYTDNVTYTMIATP
;
A
#
# COMPACT_ATOMS: atom_id res chain seq x y z
N MET A 1 21.73 5.51 8.95
CA MET A 1 20.90 4.31 8.80
C MET A 1 19.47 4.72 9.10
N THR A 2 18.63 4.82 8.08
CA THR A 2 17.21 5.18 8.25
C THR A 2 16.49 3.94 8.76
N THR A 3 15.85 4.01 9.92
CA THR A 3 15.04 2.90 10.45
C THR A 3 13.91 2.61 9.47
N GLN A 4 14.00 1.49 8.75
CA GLN A 4 12.93 1.04 7.85
C GLN A 4 11.72 0.64 8.69
N ARG A 5 10.57 1.25 8.41
CA ARG A 5 9.32 0.96 9.11
C ARG A 5 8.75 -0.36 8.57
N ARG A 6 8.27 -1.22 9.47
CA ARG A 6 7.58 -2.47 9.11
C ARG A 6 6.06 -2.36 9.11
N ALA A 7 5.51 -1.26 9.61
CA ALA A 7 4.08 -1.02 9.59
C ALA A 7 3.79 0.47 9.52
N THR A 8 2.64 0.81 8.94
CA THR A 8 2.08 2.15 8.94
C THR A 8 0.56 2.09 8.80
N ASN A 9 -0.13 3.13 9.21
CA ASN A 9 -1.57 3.31 9.00
C ASN A 9 -1.85 4.77 8.67
N GLY A 10 -2.99 5.03 8.07
CA GLY A 10 -3.35 6.39 7.69
C GLY A 10 -4.70 6.49 7.01
N THR A 11 -4.96 7.65 6.46
CA THR A 11 -6.17 7.95 5.69
C THR A 11 -5.78 8.71 4.44
N PHE A 12 -6.22 8.23 3.28
CA PHE A 12 -6.26 9.05 2.08
C PHE A 12 -7.50 9.92 2.17
N SER A 13 -7.31 11.25 2.23
CA SER A 13 -8.36 12.27 2.14
C SER A 13 -8.37 13.01 0.80
N ALA A 14 -7.49 12.58 -0.11
CA ALA A 14 -7.34 12.99 -1.49
C ALA A 14 -6.51 11.90 -2.21
N THR A 15 -6.23 12.08 -3.50
CA THR A 15 -5.20 11.28 -4.18
C THR A 15 -3.82 11.53 -3.58
N GLY A 16 -2.93 10.53 -3.62
CA GLY A 16 -1.59 10.63 -3.05
C GLY A 16 -1.01 9.29 -2.62
N GLN A 17 0.15 9.33 -1.96
CA GLN A 17 0.88 8.14 -1.52
C GLN A 17 0.93 8.00 0.00
N SER A 18 1.00 6.76 0.49
CA SER A 18 1.31 6.48 1.88
C SER A 18 2.81 6.59 2.15
N ASP A 19 3.18 6.65 3.44
CA ASP A 19 4.54 6.32 3.84
C ASP A 19 4.90 4.88 3.42
N PRO A 20 6.16 4.61 3.06
CA PRO A 20 6.58 3.27 2.68
C PRO A 20 6.86 2.38 3.90
N VAL A 21 6.67 1.07 3.71
CA VAL A 21 7.08 0.02 4.66
C VAL A 21 8.02 -0.97 3.97
N PHE A 22 8.83 -1.70 4.73
CA PHE A 22 9.83 -2.63 4.18
C PHE A 22 9.65 -4.05 4.69
N GLY A 23 9.66 -5.01 3.76
CA GLY A 23 9.58 -6.44 4.03
C GLY A 23 9.36 -7.24 2.76
N ARG A 24 9.26 -8.56 2.89
CA ARG A 24 9.08 -9.51 1.80
C ARG A 24 7.61 -9.68 1.42
N SER A 25 6.73 -9.75 2.41
CA SER A 25 5.27 -9.75 2.21
C SER A 25 4.65 -8.50 2.82
N LEU A 26 3.54 -8.05 2.24
CA LEU A 26 2.76 -6.90 2.66
C LEU A 26 1.32 -7.33 2.90
N HIS A 27 0.86 -7.16 4.13
CA HIS A 27 -0.54 -7.32 4.51
C HIS A 27 -1.19 -5.94 4.56
N VAL A 28 -2.22 -5.74 3.75
CA VAL A 28 -2.96 -4.48 3.65
C VAL A 28 -4.40 -4.69 4.05
N ARG A 29 -4.91 -3.83 4.93
CA ARG A 29 -6.34 -3.67 5.19
C ARG A 29 -6.74 -2.26 4.76
N MET A 30 -7.79 -2.15 3.97
CA MET A 30 -8.34 -0.86 3.53
C MET A 30 -9.84 -0.82 3.79
N THR A 31 -10.35 0.34 4.19
CA THR A 31 -11.79 0.59 4.35
C THR A 31 -12.15 1.82 3.54
N PHE A 32 -13.10 1.64 2.62
CA PHE A 32 -13.52 2.67 1.66
C PHE A 32 -14.85 3.26 2.12
N ALA A 33 -14.90 4.58 2.33
CA ALA A 33 -16.15 5.30 2.61
C ALA A 33 -16.98 5.60 1.34
N GLY A 34 -16.36 5.45 0.17
CA GLY A 34 -16.96 5.71 -1.15
C GLY A 34 -16.12 5.09 -2.27
N THR A 35 -16.14 5.67 -3.47
CA THR A 35 -15.37 5.15 -4.59
C THR A 35 -13.95 5.71 -4.58
N ALA A 36 -12.95 4.83 -4.45
CA ALA A 36 -11.56 5.20 -4.62
C ALA A 36 -10.78 4.06 -5.27
N THR A 37 -9.69 4.40 -5.96
CA THR A 37 -8.74 3.45 -6.54
C THR A 37 -7.41 3.59 -5.82
N VAL A 38 -6.92 2.50 -5.24
CA VAL A 38 -5.63 2.43 -4.52
C VAL A 38 -4.78 1.31 -5.11
N ALA A 39 -3.59 1.65 -5.58
CA ALA A 39 -2.59 0.69 -6.03
C ALA A 39 -1.63 0.34 -4.88
N ILE A 40 -1.26 -0.93 -4.79
CA ILE A 40 -0.07 -1.38 -4.06
C ILE A 40 1.10 -1.23 -5.01
N GLU A 41 2.13 -0.53 -4.58
CA GLU A 41 3.35 -0.32 -5.36
C GLU A 41 4.56 -0.87 -4.62
N GLN A 42 5.48 -1.45 -5.39
CA GLN A 42 6.80 -1.87 -4.92
C GLN A 42 7.88 -0.97 -5.53
N LEU A 43 8.93 -0.69 -4.77
CA LEU A 43 10.10 0.03 -5.27
C LEU A 43 11.01 -0.95 -6.02
N ASP A 44 11.14 -0.77 -7.34
CA ASP A 44 12.11 -1.51 -8.14
C ASP A 44 13.53 -1.01 -7.82
N PRO A 45 14.40 -1.89 -7.27
CA PRO A 45 15.75 -1.51 -6.88
C PRO A 45 16.67 -1.21 -8.07
N SER A 46 16.33 -1.68 -9.28
CA SER A 46 17.14 -1.48 -10.48
C SER A 46 16.92 -0.11 -11.12
N SER A 47 15.67 0.36 -11.13
CA SER A 47 15.28 1.64 -11.72
C SER A 47 15.03 2.76 -10.70
N GLY A 48 14.90 2.42 -9.40
CA GLY A 48 14.48 3.36 -8.37
C GLY A 48 13.03 3.83 -8.51
N SER A 49 12.24 3.18 -9.38
CA SER A 49 10.86 3.56 -9.67
C SER A 49 9.86 2.74 -8.86
N TRP A 50 8.73 3.36 -8.50
CA TRP A 50 7.62 2.64 -7.89
C TRP A 50 6.76 2.02 -8.98
N ILE A 51 6.55 0.72 -8.91
CA ILE A 51 5.82 -0.06 -9.89
C ILE A 51 4.55 -0.62 -9.24
N PRO A 52 3.35 -0.42 -9.83
CA PRO A 52 2.13 -1.01 -9.31
C PRO A 52 2.15 -2.53 -9.49
N VAL A 53 1.90 -3.26 -8.40
CA VAL A 53 1.75 -4.71 -8.42
C VAL A 53 0.29 -5.14 -8.42
N GLU A 54 -0.58 -4.34 -7.79
CA GLU A 54 -2.00 -4.61 -7.69
C GLU A 54 -2.80 -3.32 -7.50
N SER A 55 -4.07 -3.29 -7.91
CA SER A 55 -4.94 -2.12 -7.77
C SER A 55 -6.35 -2.49 -7.34
N TYR A 56 -6.89 -1.72 -6.41
CA TYR A 56 -8.20 -1.93 -5.82
C TYR A 56 -9.07 -0.73 -6.07
N THR A 57 -10.22 -0.92 -6.70
CA THR A 57 -11.26 0.11 -6.79
C THR A 57 -12.47 -0.35 -5.99
N ALA A 58 -12.80 0.37 -4.91
CA ALA A 58 -14.02 0.19 -4.10
C ALA A 58 -14.60 -1.24 -4.17
N THR A 59 -13.98 -2.25 -3.56
CA THR A 59 -14.04 -2.59 -2.12
C THR A 59 -12.90 -3.57 -1.81
N PRO A 60 -12.40 -3.67 -0.57
CA PRO A 60 -12.23 -5.00 -0.01
C PRO A 60 -12.96 -5.17 1.32
N ASP A 61 -13.62 -6.31 1.39
CA ASP A 61 -13.98 -7.11 2.57
C ASP A 61 -12.96 -6.94 3.74
N PRO A 62 -13.28 -7.26 5.01
CA PRO A 62 -12.32 -7.17 6.10
C PRO A 62 -11.18 -8.20 5.99
N ASN A 63 -11.05 -8.89 4.87
CA ASN A 63 -9.96 -9.81 4.59
C ASN A 63 -8.72 -9.01 4.17
N PRO A 64 -7.56 -9.25 4.82
CA PRO A 64 -6.32 -8.59 4.44
C PRO A 64 -5.93 -9.01 3.03
N VAL A 65 -5.57 -8.03 2.22
CA VAL A 65 -4.85 -8.23 0.97
C VAL A 65 -3.42 -8.61 1.30
N ILE A 66 -2.86 -9.59 0.58
CA ILE A 66 -1.48 -10.04 0.76
C ILE A 66 -0.76 -9.90 -0.59
N ALA A 67 0.26 -9.04 -0.64
CA ALA A 67 1.22 -9.00 -1.74
C ALA A 67 2.54 -9.61 -1.27
N GLU A 68 3.14 -10.50 -2.03
CA GLU A 68 4.37 -11.21 -1.64
C GLU A 68 5.38 -11.20 -2.78
N ASP A 69 6.67 -11.16 -2.41
CA ASP A 69 7.77 -11.37 -3.34
C ASP A 69 8.85 -12.27 -2.68
N ILE A 70 9.85 -12.71 -3.43
CA ILE A 70 10.97 -13.52 -2.94
C ILE A 70 12.03 -12.70 -2.19
N SER A 71 12.09 -11.39 -2.44
CA SER A 71 13.04 -10.45 -1.81
C SER A 71 12.33 -9.42 -0.95
N GLU A 72 13.04 -8.78 -0.02
CA GLU A 72 12.47 -7.65 0.73
C GLU A 72 12.45 -6.40 -0.17
N PHE A 73 11.27 -5.78 -0.28
CA PHE A 73 11.06 -4.54 -1.03
C PHE A 73 10.51 -3.44 -0.13
N SER A 74 10.66 -2.19 -0.59
CA SER A 74 9.86 -1.10 -0.06
C SER A 74 8.50 -1.11 -0.75
N TRP A 75 7.44 -1.10 0.04
CA TRP A 75 6.05 -1.11 -0.38
C TRP A 75 5.37 0.20 -0.01
N ARG A 76 4.43 0.67 -0.84
CA ARG A 76 3.55 1.78 -0.48
C ARG A 76 2.18 1.61 -1.13
N LEU A 77 1.22 2.39 -0.67
CA LEU A 77 -0.06 2.57 -1.33
C LEU A 77 -0.05 3.87 -2.15
N ASN A 78 -0.74 3.87 -3.28
CA ASN A 78 -0.94 5.04 -4.14
C ASN A 78 -2.42 5.16 -4.50
N CYS A 79 -3.11 6.14 -3.90
CA CYS A 79 -4.50 6.46 -4.20
C CYS A 79 -4.56 7.35 -5.45
N THR A 80 -5.13 6.83 -6.53
CA THR A 80 -5.15 7.47 -7.87
C THR A 80 -6.51 8.01 -8.27
N ALA A 81 -7.59 7.47 -7.69
CA ALA A 81 -8.94 8.01 -7.80
C ALA A 81 -9.57 8.10 -6.42
N TYR A 82 -10.34 9.16 -6.18
CA TYR A 82 -10.83 9.48 -4.85
C TYR A 82 -12.16 10.23 -4.92
N THR A 83 -13.22 9.66 -4.34
CA THR A 83 -14.47 10.39 -4.05
C THR A 83 -14.75 10.49 -2.56
N ASP A 84 -14.18 9.62 -1.74
CA ASP A 84 -14.30 9.64 -0.28
C ASP A 84 -13.11 8.92 0.39
N ASN A 85 -12.97 9.12 1.70
CA ASN A 85 -11.85 8.66 2.52
C ASN A 85 -11.58 7.17 2.38
N VAL A 86 -10.29 6.82 2.29
CA VAL A 86 -9.82 5.44 2.42
C VAL A 86 -8.91 5.35 3.64
N THR A 87 -9.35 4.66 4.68
CA THR A 87 -8.46 4.33 5.81
C THR A 87 -7.69 3.06 5.49
N TYR A 88 -6.43 2.99 5.89
CA TYR A 88 -5.58 1.85 5.61
C TYR A 88 -4.67 1.48 6.78
N THR A 89 -4.26 0.21 6.80
CA THR A 89 -3.17 -0.30 7.63
C THR A 89 -2.32 -1.23 6.77
N MET A 90 -1.01 -1.04 6.83
CA MET A 90 0.01 -1.86 6.18
C MET A 90 0.92 -2.50 7.23
N ILE A 91 1.16 -3.80 7.07
CA ILE A 91 2.13 -4.56 7.88
C ILE A 91 2.99 -5.37 6.91
N ALA A 92 4.29 -5.09 6.92
CA ALA A 92 5.27 -5.83 6.14
C ALA A 92 5.98 -6.87 7.02
N THR A 93 6.08 -8.10 6.53
CA THR A 93 6.74 -9.21 7.21
C THR A 93 8.03 -9.61 6.50
N PRO A 94 9.04 -10.14 7.23
CA PRO A 94 10.27 -10.66 6.62
C PRO A 94 10.05 -11.86 5.69
#